data_AF-A0A444RL24-F1
#
_entry.id   AF-A0A444RL24-F1
#
_cell.length_a   1.000
_cell.length_b   1.000
_cell.length_c   1.000
_cell.angle_alpha   90.00
_cell.angle_beta   90.00
_cell.angle_gamma   90.00
#
_symmetry.space_group_name_H-M   'P 1'
#
loop_
_entity.id
_entity.type
_entity.pdbx_description
1 polymer ?
#
loop_
_entity_poly.entity_id
_entity_poly.type
_entity_poly.pdbx_seq_one_letter_code
_entity_poly.pdbx_strand_id
1 'polypeptide(L)'
;MGSKLGYFMLDNAESNDTCLETLARWFPMDIGRRRLRCVGHIINLVVRAVIFGSNVSKFEADLRGATDEFSFDIWAKKGAIGRLHNLATYIRRTDQRRQALRRLQTELAGDDAIFTLEIVVDGKTRWNSIYIMIKRALELRSAIELYQSRWQKPKNEPVHRDLAKDFLNAADWAELARFYDFLRPFYILTKTIEGNASKPGAEGGHGAVWETLKTMDYLFVKFKQGADESRFEEASHFKSGIDCGWAKLEGYYVKTDRTPVYRAALALHPSYGYDYFERHWKNTMGRPQWYSDMQSTVGGLFDEYFVWEEIDPLIEYTAEEGQGS
;
A
#
# COMPACT_ATOMS: atom_id res chain seq x y z
N MET A 1 -21.99 21.36 -20.57
CA MET A 1 -20.88 20.80 -19.77
C MET A 1 -19.61 21.46 -20.27
N GLY A 2 -18.96 22.23 -19.41
CA GLY A 2 -17.92 23.19 -19.80
C GLY A 2 -16.75 22.57 -20.55
N SER A 3 -16.11 23.38 -21.38
CA SER A 3 -14.90 23.14 -22.17
C SER A 3 -13.65 22.76 -21.34
N LYS A 4 -13.79 22.43 -20.06
CA LYS A 4 -12.69 22.16 -19.12
C LYS A 4 -13.06 20.98 -18.21
N LEU A 5 -12.78 19.75 -18.63
CA LEU A 5 -12.69 18.63 -17.69
C LEU A 5 -11.45 18.83 -16.82
N GLY A 6 -11.63 18.72 -15.50
CA GLY A 6 -10.58 18.92 -14.51
C GLY A 6 -9.64 17.73 -14.39
N TYR A 7 -9.32 17.36 -13.15
CA TYR A 7 -8.44 16.23 -12.86
C TYR A 7 -9.25 14.96 -12.54
N PHE A 8 -8.71 13.80 -12.91
CA PHE A 8 -9.37 12.52 -12.71
C PHE A 8 -8.62 11.69 -11.67
N MET A 9 -9.19 11.57 -10.47
CA MET A 9 -8.68 10.68 -9.42
C MET A 9 -9.18 9.26 -9.66
N LEU A 10 -8.28 8.41 -10.13
CA LEU A 10 -8.58 7.02 -10.43
C LEU A 10 -7.57 6.10 -9.74
N ASP A 11 -7.98 4.85 -9.61
CA ASP A 11 -7.09 3.81 -9.14
C ASP A 11 -5.99 3.52 -10.21
N ASN A 12 -4.98 2.75 -9.84
CA ASN A 12 -3.80 2.53 -10.68
C ASN A 12 -3.94 1.39 -11.69
N ALA A 13 -5.17 0.92 -11.96
CA ALA A 13 -5.41 -0.04 -13.03
C ALA A 13 -5.12 0.57 -14.42
N GLU A 14 -4.56 -0.24 -15.31
CA GLU A 14 -4.26 0.14 -16.71
C GLU A 14 -5.54 0.44 -17.51
N SER A 15 -6.66 -0.22 -17.19
CA SER A 15 -7.97 0.05 -17.82
C SER A 15 -8.42 1.50 -17.68
N ASN A 16 -8.00 2.17 -16.60
CA ASN A 16 -8.30 3.58 -16.43
C ASN A 16 -7.50 4.44 -17.42
N ASP A 17 -6.31 4.00 -17.88
CA ASP A 17 -5.51 4.76 -18.85
C ASP A 17 -6.26 4.74 -20.19
N THR A 18 -6.75 3.57 -20.60
CA THR A 18 -7.66 3.41 -21.75
C THR A 18 -8.96 4.21 -21.62
N CYS A 19 -9.54 4.28 -20.41
CA CYS A 19 -10.74 5.07 -20.16
C CYS A 19 -10.50 6.57 -20.42
N LEU A 20 -9.40 7.13 -19.89
CA LEU A 20 -9.06 8.53 -20.11
C LEU A 20 -8.67 8.82 -21.56
N GLU A 21 -8.00 7.88 -22.25
CA GLU A 21 -7.74 7.97 -23.70
C GLU A 21 -9.03 8.04 -24.51
N THR A 22 -10.06 7.29 -24.10
CA THR A 22 -11.38 7.34 -24.74
C THR A 22 -12.07 8.67 -24.47
N LEU A 23 -12.04 9.16 -23.22
CA LEU A 23 -12.61 10.46 -22.86
C LEU A 23 -11.92 11.63 -23.59
N ALA A 24 -10.60 11.55 -23.78
CA ALA A 24 -9.83 12.57 -24.48
C ALA A 24 -10.22 12.74 -25.96
N ARG A 25 -10.88 11.73 -26.57
CA ARG A 25 -11.43 11.84 -27.94
C ARG A 25 -12.63 12.78 -28.01
N TRP A 26 -13.39 12.90 -26.93
CA TRP A 26 -14.57 13.76 -26.86
C TRP A 26 -14.26 15.10 -26.18
N PHE A 27 -13.26 15.11 -25.31
CA PHE A 27 -12.84 16.27 -24.56
C PHE A 27 -11.30 16.39 -24.61
N PRO A 28 -10.75 17.13 -25.59
CA PRO A 28 -9.31 17.27 -25.76
C PRO A 28 -8.64 17.70 -24.45
N MET A 29 -7.73 16.87 -23.93
CA MET A 29 -7.02 17.10 -22.68
C MET A 29 -5.65 16.41 -22.68
N ASP A 30 -4.70 16.97 -21.95
CA ASP A 30 -3.46 16.25 -21.63
C ASP A 30 -3.73 15.22 -20.52
N ILE A 31 -3.88 13.96 -20.92
CA ILE A 31 -4.16 12.84 -20.00
C ILE A 31 -3.06 12.70 -18.94
N GLY A 32 -1.79 12.89 -19.32
CA GLY A 32 -0.65 12.76 -18.41
C GLY A 32 -0.70 13.81 -17.29
N ARG A 33 -1.05 15.04 -17.64
CA ARG A 33 -1.21 16.14 -16.68
C ARG A 33 -2.50 16.04 -15.86
N ARG A 34 -3.59 15.51 -16.43
CA ARG A 34 -4.92 15.48 -15.79
C ARG A 34 -5.21 14.22 -14.98
N ARG A 35 -4.43 13.15 -15.15
CA ARG A 35 -4.64 11.90 -14.41
C ARG A 35 -3.99 11.91 -13.03
N LEU A 36 -4.83 11.81 -12.00
CA LEU A 36 -4.40 11.54 -10.62
C LEU A 36 -4.46 10.05 -10.32
N ARG A 37 -3.50 9.62 -9.51
CA ARG A 37 -3.33 8.27 -8.99
C ARG A 37 -3.79 8.23 -7.53
N CYS A 38 -4.69 7.31 -7.21
CA CYS A 38 -5.13 7.07 -5.85
C CYS A 38 -3.96 6.62 -4.95
N VAL A 39 -3.64 7.42 -3.93
CA VAL A 39 -2.54 7.15 -2.99
C VAL A 39 -2.73 5.85 -2.21
N GLY A 40 -3.97 5.52 -1.79
CA GLY A 40 -4.26 4.23 -1.17
C GLY A 40 -3.91 3.04 -2.07
N HIS A 41 -4.15 3.17 -3.37
CA HIS A 41 -3.74 2.15 -4.34
C HIS A 41 -2.21 2.16 -4.56
N ILE A 42 -1.54 3.32 -4.51
CA ILE A 42 -0.07 3.37 -4.52
C ILE A 42 0.50 2.57 -3.34
N ILE A 43 0.02 2.82 -2.10
CA ILE A 43 0.47 2.07 -0.92
C ILE A 43 0.27 0.58 -1.11
N ASN A 44 -0.92 0.17 -1.58
CA ASN A 44 -1.20 -1.24 -1.86
C ASN A 44 -0.20 -1.88 -2.82
N LEU A 45 0.16 -1.19 -3.91
CA LEU A 45 1.10 -1.74 -4.90
C LEU A 45 2.54 -1.79 -4.38
N VAL A 46 2.94 -0.77 -3.63
CA VAL A 46 4.26 -0.68 -3.00
C VAL A 46 4.42 -1.79 -1.97
N VAL A 47 3.46 -1.97 -1.06
CA VAL A 47 3.52 -3.04 -0.04
C VAL A 47 3.44 -4.42 -0.67
N ARG A 48 2.63 -4.61 -1.72
CA ARG A 48 2.62 -5.89 -2.45
C ARG A 48 3.98 -6.20 -3.07
N ALA A 49 4.69 -5.19 -3.58
CA ALA A 49 6.07 -5.38 -4.06
C ALA A 49 7.03 -5.76 -2.92
N VAL A 50 6.83 -5.22 -1.71
CA VAL A 50 7.60 -5.62 -0.51
C VAL A 50 7.37 -7.07 -0.13
N ILE A 51 6.11 -7.51 -0.07
CA ILE A 51 5.76 -8.85 0.42
C ILE A 51 6.00 -9.94 -0.63
N PHE A 52 5.79 -9.64 -1.91
CA PHE A 52 5.76 -10.65 -2.97
C PHE A 52 6.86 -10.49 -4.03
N GLY A 53 7.62 -9.39 -3.98
CA GLY A 53 8.63 -9.04 -4.98
C GLY A 53 8.04 -8.49 -6.28
N SER A 54 8.85 -8.46 -7.34
CA SER A 54 8.51 -7.86 -8.64
C SER A 54 7.44 -8.61 -9.45
N ASN A 55 7.24 -9.90 -9.20
CA ASN A 55 6.41 -10.80 -10.02
C ASN A 55 5.07 -11.19 -9.36
N VAL A 56 4.39 -10.25 -8.70
CA VAL A 56 3.14 -10.52 -7.97
C VAL A 56 2.04 -11.09 -8.87
N SER A 57 1.90 -10.59 -10.09
CA SER A 57 0.89 -11.09 -11.04
C SER A 57 1.12 -12.55 -11.43
N LYS A 58 2.38 -12.96 -11.61
CA LYS A 58 2.75 -14.35 -11.87
C LYS A 58 2.43 -15.22 -10.66
N PHE A 59 2.80 -14.77 -9.46
CA PHE A 59 2.46 -15.47 -8.21
C PHE A 59 0.95 -15.68 -8.06
N GLU A 60 0.13 -14.68 -8.35
CA GLU A 60 -1.34 -14.81 -8.32
C GLU A 60 -1.89 -15.73 -9.42
N ALA A 61 -1.28 -15.74 -10.60
CA ALA A 61 -1.66 -16.65 -11.67
C ALA A 61 -1.35 -18.10 -11.31
N ASP A 62 -0.16 -18.35 -10.77
CA ASP A 62 0.27 -19.67 -10.30
C ASP A 62 -0.69 -20.19 -9.22
N LEU A 63 -1.12 -19.33 -8.28
CA LEU A 63 -2.09 -19.69 -7.24
C LEU A 63 -3.50 -19.99 -7.77
N ARG A 64 -3.97 -19.31 -8.82
CA ARG A 64 -5.32 -19.55 -9.36
C ARG A 64 -5.48 -20.92 -10.00
N GLY A 65 -4.42 -21.45 -10.60
CA GLY A 65 -4.42 -22.77 -11.25
C GLY A 65 -3.94 -23.91 -10.35
N ALA A 66 -3.52 -23.61 -9.13
CA ALA A 66 -2.90 -24.57 -8.23
C ALA A 66 -3.92 -25.45 -7.51
N THR A 67 -3.57 -26.71 -7.29
CA THR A 67 -4.21 -27.54 -6.27
C THR A 67 -3.89 -27.01 -4.88
N ASP A 68 -4.60 -27.47 -3.85
CA ASP A 68 -4.28 -27.14 -2.45
C ASP A 68 -2.80 -27.39 -2.14
N GLU A 69 -2.27 -28.57 -2.45
CA GLU A 69 -0.89 -28.93 -2.13
C GLU A 69 0.14 -28.04 -2.84
N PHE A 70 -0.07 -27.76 -4.13
CA PHE A 70 0.80 -26.90 -4.91
C PHE A 70 0.72 -25.43 -4.46
N SER A 71 -0.45 -24.98 -3.99
CA SER A 71 -0.64 -23.64 -3.43
C SER A 71 0.26 -23.41 -2.22
N PHE A 72 0.38 -24.40 -1.34
CA PHE A 72 1.28 -24.30 -0.20
C PHE A 72 2.76 -24.21 -0.63
N ASP A 73 3.18 -24.91 -1.69
CA ASP A 73 4.55 -24.80 -2.21
C ASP A 73 4.84 -23.43 -2.83
N ILE A 74 3.85 -22.85 -3.52
CA ILE A 74 3.93 -21.49 -4.04
C ILE A 74 4.09 -20.50 -2.88
N TRP A 75 3.31 -20.64 -1.81
CA TRP A 75 3.41 -19.80 -0.63
C TRP A 75 4.72 -19.97 0.11
N ALA A 76 5.20 -21.19 0.33
CA ALA A 76 6.45 -21.44 1.06
C ALA A 76 7.67 -20.74 0.44
N LYS A 77 7.63 -20.44 -0.88
CA LYS A 77 8.66 -19.64 -1.59
C LYS A 77 8.67 -18.16 -1.20
N LYS A 78 7.69 -17.68 -0.43
CA LYS A 78 7.59 -16.30 0.11
C LYS A 78 8.14 -16.17 1.53
N GLY A 79 9.13 -17.00 1.88
CA GLY A 79 9.85 -16.92 3.14
C GLY A 79 8.96 -17.13 4.36
N ALA A 80 9.23 -16.42 5.44
CA ALA A 80 8.51 -16.57 6.71
C ALA A 80 7.02 -16.21 6.58
N ILE A 81 6.67 -15.20 5.77
CA ILE A 81 5.26 -14.82 5.52
C ILE A 81 4.50 -15.97 4.88
N GLY A 82 5.12 -16.63 3.90
CA GLY A 82 4.52 -17.77 3.21
C GLY A 82 4.30 -18.99 4.09
N ARG A 83 5.30 -19.34 4.90
CA ARG A 83 5.17 -20.40 5.91
C ARG A 83 4.09 -20.07 6.94
N LEU A 84 4.02 -18.81 7.38
CA LEU A 84 2.96 -18.37 8.29
C LEU A 84 1.56 -18.49 7.64
N HIS A 85 1.40 -18.09 6.38
CA HIS A 85 0.15 -18.27 5.63
C HIS A 85 -0.29 -19.74 5.64
N ASN A 86 0.64 -20.64 5.32
CA ASN A 86 0.40 -22.08 5.28
C ASN A 86 -0.02 -22.61 6.66
N LEU A 87 0.70 -22.23 7.72
CA LEU A 87 0.41 -22.65 9.09
C LEU A 87 -0.96 -22.14 9.57
N ALA A 88 -1.25 -20.86 9.34
CA ALA A 88 -2.53 -20.27 9.70
C ALA A 88 -3.69 -20.91 8.93
N THR A 89 -3.51 -21.18 7.64
CA THR A 89 -4.49 -21.86 6.77
C THR A 89 -4.76 -23.28 7.26
N TYR A 90 -3.70 -24.03 7.61
CA TYR A 90 -3.81 -25.37 8.16
C TYR A 90 -4.62 -25.39 9.47
N ILE A 91 -4.29 -24.49 10.40
CA ILE A 91 -4.93 -24.43 11.71
C ILE A 91 -6.40 -24.03 11.58
N ARG A 92 -6.74 -23.07 10.70
CA ARG A 92 -8.13 -22.63 10.49
C ARG A 92 -9.01 -23.66 9.79
N ARG A 93 -8.42 -24.63 9.08
CA ARG A 93 -9.15 -25.58 8.23
C ARG A 93 -10.19 -26.41 8.98
N THR A 94 -9.97 -26.73 10.26
CA THR A 94 -10.92 -27.54 11.06
C THR A 94 -11.13 -26.96 12.45
N ASP A 95 -12.31 -27.20 13.04
CA ASP A 95 -12.59 -26.81 14.44
C ASP A 95 -11.64 -27.50 15.41
N GLN A 96 -11.29 -28.76 15.17
CA GLN A 96 -10.37 -29.52 16.03
C GLN A 96 -8.99 -28.85 16.11
N ARG A 97 -8.45 -28.39 14.98
CA ARG A 97 -7.14 -27.71 14.93
C ARG A 97 -7.19 -26.33 15.59
N ARG A 98 -8.28 -25.57 15.38
CA ARG A 98 -8.52 -24.30 16.07
C ARG A 98 -8.62 -24.48 17.58
N GLN A 99 -9.40 -25.46 18.04
CA GLN A 99 -9.54 -25.79 19.46
C GLN A 99 -8.21 -26.23 20.07
N ALA A 100 -7.39 -26.99 19.35
CA ALA A 100 -6.07 -27.38 19.83
C ALA A 100 -5.20 -26.14 20.12
N LEU A 101 -5.15 -25.15 19.23
CA LEU A 101 -4.42 -23.90 19.50
C LEU A 101 -4.99 -23.12 20.69
N ARG A 102 -6.32 -23.07 20.86
CA ARG A 102 -6.95 -22.43 22.02
C ARG A 102 -6.56 -23.11 23.34
N ARG A 103 -6.55 -24.45 23.38
CA ARG A 103 -6.14 -25.20 24.57
C ARG A 103 -4.70 -24.89 24.98
N LEU A 104 -3.80 -24.79 24.00
CA LEU A 104 -2.40 -24.43 24.26
C LEU A 104 -2.26 -22.99 24.77
N GLN A 105 -3.09 -22.04 24.32
CA GLN A 105 -3.14 -20.70 24.89
C GLN A 105 -3.57 -20.73 26.35
N THR A 106 -4.63 -21.47 26.68
CA THR A 106 -5.10 -21.63 28.06
C THR A 106 -4.04 -22.26 28.95
N GLU A 107 -3.36 -23.31 28.47
CA GLU A 107 -2.27 -23.95 29.21
C GLU A 107 -1.12 -22.98 29.50
N LEU A 108 -0.72 -22.15 28.52
CA LEU A 108 0.33 -21.16 28.71
C LEU A 108 -0.07 -20.01 29.64
N ALA A 109 -1.36 -19.65 29.65
CA ALA A 109 -1.88 -18.59 30.52
C ALA A 109 -2.17 -19.09 31.95
N GLY A 110 -2.29 -20.40 32.17
CA GLY A 110 -2.62 -20.97 33.48
C GLY A 110 -3.96 -20.44 34.02
N ASP A 111 -3.97 -20.04 35.29
CA ASP A 111 -5.15 -19.49 35.96
C ASP A 111 -5.54 -18.08 35.45
N ASP A 112 -4.68 -17.41 34.68
CA ASP A 112 -4.92 -16.06 34.13
C ASP A 112 -5.67 -16.07 32.78
N ALA A 113 -6.15 -17.24 32.33
CA ALA A 113 -6.79 -17.40 31.03
C ALA A 113 -8.21 -16.78 30.96
N ILE A 114 -8.31 -15.47 30.69
CA ILE A 114 -9.61 -14.80 30.54
C ILE A 114 -10.18 -14.95 29.11
N PHE A 115 -9.34 -14.83 28.06
CA PHE A 115 -9.77 -14.95 26.66
C PHE A 115 -8.68 -15.61 25.79
N THR A 116 -9.08 -16.36 24.77
CA THR A 116 -8.18 -16.91 23.73
C THR A 116 -8.38 -16.17 22.41
N LEU A 117 -7.31 -16.03 21.62
CA LEU A 117 -7.34 -15.38 20.33
C LEU A 117 -7.44 -16.40 19.18
N GLU A 118 -8.22 -16.07 18.16
CA GLU A 118 -8.24 -16.82 16.91
C GLU A 118 -6.99 -16.49 16.07
N ILE A 119 -6.36 -17.48 15.45
CA ILE A 119 -5.39 -17.20 14.40
C ILE A 119 -6.11 -16.58 13.18
N VAL A 120 -5.52 -15.54 12.60
CA VAL A 120 -6.07 -14.87 11.41
C VAL A 120 -5.37 -15.45 10.18
N VAL A 121 -6.12 -15.65 9.09
CA VAL A 121 -5.57 -15.96 7.77
C VAL A 121 -5.86 -14.78 6.86
N ASP A 122 -4.89 -14.44 6.01
CA ASP A 122 -5.06 -13.40 5.02
C ASP A 122 -6.16 -13.73 4.01
N GLY A 123 -6.80 -12.69 3.50
CA GLY A 123 -7.81 -12.77 2.44
C GLY A 123 -7.17 -12.83 1.06
N LYS A 124 -6.17 -13.71 0.84
CA LYS A 124 -5.29 -13.77 -0.34
C LYS A 124 -4.20 -12.69 -0.31
N THR A 125 -3.75 -12.24 -1.49
CA THR A 125 -2.70 -11.23 -1.69
C THR A 125 -3.04 -9.80 -1.24
N ARG A 126 -4.14 -9.62 -0.49
CA ARG A 126 -4.52 -8.34 0.13
C ARG A 126 -3.61 -8.07 1.32
N TRP A 127 -2.63 -7.20 1.14
CA TRP A 127 -1.58 -6.98 2.14
C TRP A 127 -2.08 -6.53 3.52
N ASN A 128 -3.19 -5.76 3.61
CA ASN A 128 -3.78 -5.38 4.89
C ASN A 128 -4.10 -6.62 5.75
N SER A 129 -4.63 -7.68 5.13
CA SER A 129 -4.94 -8.91 5.83
C SER A 129 -3.69 -9.73 6.18
N ILE A 130 -2.63 -9.63 5.38
CA ILE A 130 -1.32 -10.23 5.69
C ILE A 130 -0.71 -9.54 6.91
N TYR A 131 -0.72 -8.21 6.97
CA TYR A 131 -0.24 -7.47 8.13
C TYR A 131 -0.99 -7.87 9.41
N ILE A 132 -2.32 -8.00 9.36
CA ILE A 132 -3.12 -8.45 10.50
C ILE A 132 -2.82 -9.91 10.88
N MET A 133 -2.59 -10.79 9.90
CA MET A 133 -2.13 -12.16 10.16
C MET A 133 -0.78 -12.17 10.88
N ILE A 134 0.21 -11.41 10.41
CA ILE A 134 1.52 -11.30 11.06
C ILE A 134 1.36 -10.78 12.48
N LYS A 135 0.61 -9.68 12.69
CA LYS A 135 0.32 -9.13 14.02
C LYS A 135 -0.24 -10.19 14.96
N ARG A 136 -1.28 -10.92 14.52
CA ARG A 136 -1.93 -11.96 15.32
C ARG A 136 -0.99 -13.13 15.59
N ALA A 137 -0.16 -13.51 14.63
CA ALA A 137 0.81 -14.58 14.81
C ALA A 137 1.86 -14.23 15.86
N LEU A 138 2.33 -12.97 15.89
CA LEU A 138 3.25 -12.48 16.91
C LEU A 138 2.59 -12.47 18.31
N GLU A 139 1.32 -12.06 18.42
CA GLU A 139 0.53 -12.18 19.66
C GLU A 139 0.39 -13.63 20.14
N LEU A 140 0.38 -14.58 19.19
CA LEU A 140 0.19 -16.01 19.44
C LEU A 140 1.51 -16.81 19.43
N ARG A 141 2.68 -16.15 19.40
CA ARG A 141 3.96 -16.81 19.10
C ARG A 141 4.21 -18.05 19.97
N SER A 142 4.13 -17.92 21.29
CA SER A 142 4.39 -19.03 22.21
C SER A 142 3.42 -20.19 22.03
N ALA A 143 2.13 -19.89 21.79
CA ALA A 143 1.12 -20.92 21.53
C ALA A 143 1.36 -21.64 20.20
N ILE A 144 1.81 -20.91 19.17
CA ILE A 144 2.16 -21.48 17.87
C ILE A 144 3.43 -22.33 17.96
N GLU A 145 4.48 -21.86 18.64
CA GLU A 145 5.70 -22.65 18.87
C GLU A 145 5.38 -23.95 19.61
N LEU A 146 4.54 -23.89 20.65
CA LEU A 146 4.08 -25.07 21.37
C LEU A 146 3.24 -25.99 20.47
N TYR A 147 2.36 -25.43 19.63
CA TYR A 147 1.58 -26.19 18.65
C TYR A 147 2.49 -26.97 17.69
N GLN A 148 3.53 -26.34 17.15
CA GLN A 148 4.51 -26.98 16.26
C GLN A 148 5.25 -28.12 16.97
N SER A 149 5.68 -27.88 18.22
CA SER A 149 6.42 -28.89 19.00
C SER A 149 5.60 -30.15 19.33
N ARG A 150 4.28 -30.00 19.48
CA ARG A 150 3.35 -31.09 19.82
C ARG A 150 2.60 -31.64 18.62
N TRP A 151 2.83 -31.08 17.42
CA TRP A 151 2.14 -31.50 16.23
C TRP A 151 2.57 -32.91 15.84
N GLN A 152 1.59 -33.75 15.53
CA GLN A 152 1.81 -35.11 15.04
C GLN A 152 1.13 -35.26 13.69
N LYS A 153 1.82 -35.89 12.75
CA LYS A 153 1.27 -36.17 11.43
C LYS A 153 0.00 -37.03 11.55
N PRO A 154 -1.16 -36.58 11.03
CA PRO A 154 -2.39 -37.36 11.09
C PRO A 154 -2.23 -38.68 10.33
N LYS A 155 -2.60 -39.81 10.95
CA LYS A 155 -2.44 -41.16 10.35
C LYS A 155 -3.42 -41.45 9.20
N ASN A 156 -4.60 -40.80 9.22
CA ASN A 156 -5.73 -41.11 8.32
C ASN A 156 -6.13 -39.93 7.43
N GLU A 157 -5.25 -38.96 7.19
CA GLU A 157 -5.50 -37.89 6.20
C GLU A 157 -4.74 -38.22 4.89
N PRO A 158 -5.38 -38.90 3.93
CA PRO A 158 -4.81 -39.03 2.60
C PRO A 158 -4.81 -37.64 1.95
N VAL A 159 -3.68 -37.21 1.38
CA VAL A 159 -3.53 -35.98 0.56
C VAL A 159 -3.42 -34.65 1.34
N HIS A 160 -2.82 -34.63 2.53
CA HIS A 160 -2.41 -33.36 3.14
C HIS A 160 -0.90 -33.22 3.30
N ARG A 161 -0.42 -32.04 2.89
CA ARG A 161 0.97 -31.59 3.04
C ARG A 161 1.43 -31.80 4.48
N ASP A 162 2.66 -32.28 4.61
CA ASP A 162 3.34 -32.35 5.89
C ASP A 162 3.59 -30.94 6.44
N LEU A 163 2.85 -30.55 7.48
CA LEU A 163 2.91 -29.21 8.07
C LEU A 163 4.29 -28.87 8.61
N ALA A 164 5.11 -29.87 8.95
CA ALA A 164 6.46 -29.65 9.44
C ALA A 164 7.35 -28.88 8.43
N LYS A 165 7.02 -28.95 7.13
CA LYS A 165 7.69 -28.17 6.07
C LYS A 165 7.47 -26.66 6.18
N ASP A 166 6.41 -26.25 6.87
CA ASP A 166 6.00 -24.86 7.03
C ASP A 166 6.19 -24.36 8.47
N PHE A 167 6.91 -25.11 9.31
CA PHE A 167 7.20 -24.66 10.66
C PHE A 167 8.12 -23.44 10.67
N LEU A 168 7.74 -22.48 11.51
CA LEU A 168 8.45 -21.25 11.76
C LEU A 168 9.54 -21.50 12.80
N ASN A 169 10.78 -21.24 12.41
CA ASN A 169 11.95 -21.25 13.29
C ASN A 169 12.22 -19.86 13.88
N ALA A 170 13.28 -19.72 14.69
CA ALA A 170 13.63 -18.45 15.34
C ALA A 170 13.94 -17.31 14.34
N ALA A 171 14.59 -17.62 13.21
CA ALA A 171 14.87 -16.63 12.17
C ALA A 171 13.58 -16.19 11.45
N ASP A 172 12.64 -17.11 11.26
CA ASP A 172 11.33 -16.79 10.67
C ASP A 172 10.54 -15.83 11.55
N TRP A 173 10.53 -16.06 12.86
CA TRP A 173 9.89 -15.16 13.82
C TRP A 173 10.55 -13.77 13.84
N ALA A 174 11.88 -13.71 13.76
CA ALA A 174 12.59 -12.45 13.65
C ALA A 174 12.25 -11.72 12.34
N GLU A 175 12.19 -12.41 11.21
CA GLU A 175 11.81 -11.83 9.92
C GLU A 175 10.35 -11.32 9.94
N LEU A 176 9.41 -12.09 10.52
CA LEU A 176 8.02 -11.67 10.68
C LEU A 176 7.88 -10.40 11.55
N ALA A 177 8.65 -10.30 12.63
CA ALA A 177 8.66 -9.09 13.48
C ALA A 177 9.16 -7.87 12.68
N ARG A 178 10.22 -8.03 11.89
CA ARG A 178 10.74 -6.96 11.01
C ARG A 178 9.69 -6.51 10.00
N PHE A 179 9.01 -7.44 9.33
CA PHE A 179 7.91 -7.10 8.42
C PHE A 179 6.77 -6.39 9.15
N TYR A 180 6.40 -6.82 10.35
CA TYR A 180 5.37 -6.15 11.14
C TYR A 180 5.74 -4.70 11.43
N ASP A 181 6.94 -4.44 11.93
CA ASP A 181 7.38 -3.10 12.29
C ASP A 181 7.51 -2.19 11.05
N PHE A 182 8.06 -2.73 9.97
CA PHE A 182 8.21 -1.99 8.70
C PHE A 182 6.85 -1.66 8.07
N LEU A 183 5.89 -2.59 8.06
CA LEU A 183 4.60 -2.41 7.41
C LEU A 183 3.59 -1.61 8.24
N ARG A 184 3.78 -1.51 9.56
CA ARG A 184 2.91 -0.74 10.47
C ARG A 184 2.62 0.70 10.00
N PRO A 185 3.61 1.55 9.64
CA PRO A 185 3.33 2.89 9.14
C PRO A 185 2.45 2.89 7.88
N PHE A 186 2.64 1.93 6.97
CA PHE A 186 1.83 1.81 5.75
C PHE A 186 0.39 1.43 6.08
N TYR A 187 0.19 0.52 7.04
CA TYR A 187 -1.14 0.10 7.51
C TYR A 187 -1.91 1.29 8.07
N ILE A 188 -1.29 2.03 8.99
CA ILE A 188 -1.89 3.22 9.59
C ILE A 188 -2.28 4.22 8.51
N LEU A 189 -1.35 4.58 7.62
CA LEU A 189 -1.62 5.54 6.56
C LEU A 189 -2.75 5.09 5.63
N THR A 190 -2.80 3.81 5.27
CA THR A 190 -3.88 3.28 4.43
C THR A 190 -5.23 3.41 5.11
N LYS A 191 -5.32 3.11 6.42
CA LYS A 191 -6.55 3.28 7.19
C LYS A 191 -6.93 4.76 7.40
N THR A 192 -5.94 5.66 7.42
CA THR A 192 -6.17 7.10 7.50
C THR A 192 -6.72 7.65 6.18
N ILE A 193 -6.09 7.33 5.05
CA ILE A 193 -6.43 7.90 3.74
C ILE A 193 -7.61 7.22 3.04
N GLU A 194 -8.04 6.02 3.47
CA GLU A 194 -9.25 5.37 2.93
C GLU A 194 -10.54 6.13 3.30
N GLY A 195 -10.47 7.18 4.13
CA GLY A 195 -11.51 8.18 4.30
C GLY A 195 -12.86 7.57 4.67
N ASN A 196 -13.00 7.03 5.88
CA ASN A 196 -14.31 6.58 6.33
C ASN A 196 -15.15 7.78 6.81
N ALA A 197 -15.71 8.51 5.84
CA ALA A 197 -16.61 9.66 6.07
C ALA A 197 -17.92 9.29 6.79
N SER A 198 -18.13 8.01 7.12
CA SER A 198 -19.34 7.50 7.75
C SER A 198 -19.32 7.59 9.28
N LYS A 199 -18.23 8.01 9.91
CA LYS A 199 -18.14 8.13 11.38
C LYS A 199 -18.29 9.59 11.82
N PRO A 200 -19.15 9.89 12.83
CA PRO A 200 -19.21 11.22 13.45
C PRO A 200 -17.82 11.65 13.93
N GLY A 201 -17.36 12.84 13.52
CA GLY A 201 -16.03 13.34 13.83
C GLY A 201 -14.89 12.87 12.90
N ALA A 202 -15.19 12.06 11.88
CA ALA A 202 -14.26 11.67 10.81
C ALA A 202 -14.81 12.02 9.43
N GLU A 203 -15.44 13.20 9.32
CA GLU A 203 -16.06 13.72 8.11
C GLU A 203 -14.98 14.07 7.06
N GLY A 204 -14.64 13.14 6.18
CA GLY A 204 -13.89 13.43 4.94
C GLY A 204 -12.55 14.16 5.08
N GLY A 205 -11.96 14.20 6.28
CA GLY A 205 -10.76 15.01 6.57
C GLY A 205 -9.45 14.46 5.99
N HIS A 206 -9.51 13.30 5.31
CA HIS A 206 -8.37 12.61 4.75
C HIS A 206 -8.65 12.11 3.33
N GLY A 207 -7.59 11.96 2.53
CA GLY A 207 -7.64 11.59 1.13
C GLY A 207 -7.57 12.77 0.17
N ALA A 208 -7.24 13.97 0.67
CA ALA A 208 -7.09 15.16 -0.17
C ALA A 208 -5.81 15.09 -1.02
N VAL A 209 -5.79 15.81 -2.15
CA VAL A 209 -4.65 15.77 -3.09
C VAL A 209 -3.33 16.16 -2.42
N TRP A 210 -3.35 17.15 -1.53
CA TRP A 210 -2.16 17.62 -0.80
C TRP A 210 -1.55 16.54 0.11
N GLU A 211 -2.35 15.58 0.60
CA GLU A 211 -1.86 14.47 1.43
C GLU A 211 -1.09 13.44 0.63
N THR A 212 -1.23 13.41 -0.71
CA THR A 212 -0.60 12.37 -1.54
C THR A 212 0.93 12.43 -1.47
N LEU A 213 1.52 13.59 -1.77
CA LEU A 213 2.98 13.75 -1.72
C LEU A 213 3.50 13.60 -0.29
N LYS A 214 2.81 14.20 0.69
CA LYS A 214 3.19 14.06 2.10
C LYS A 214 3.21 12.61 2.56
N THR A 215 2.21 11.83 2.13
CA THR A 215 2.15 10.40 2.41
C THR A 215 3.33 9.69 1.75
N MET A 216 3.56 9.91 0.45
CA MET A 216 4.67 9.30 -0.28
C MET A 216 6.03 9.65 0.34
N ASP A 217 6.24 10.90 0.78
CA ASP A 217 7.48 11.36 1.42
C ASP A 217 7.75 10.65 2.73
N TYR A 218 6.71 10.45 3.53
CA TYR A 218 6.84 9.66 4.75
C TYR A 218 7.21 8.21 4.44
N LEU A 219 6.60 7.60 3.41
CA LEU A 219 6.97 6.25 2.98
C LEU A 219 8.42 6.19 2.48
N PHE A 220 8.88 7.20 1.73
CA PHE A 220 10.26 7.30 1.28
C PHE A 220 11.24 7.27 2.45
N VAL A 221 10.97 8.04 3.51
CA VAL A 221 11.81 8.03 4.72
C VAL A 221 11.83 6.64 5.37
N LYS A 222 10.68 5.94 5.44
CA LYS A 222 10.61 4.59 6.00
C LYS A 222 11.35 3.55 5.19
N PHE A 223 11.24 3.63 3.88
CA PHE A 223 12.02 2.79 3.00
C PHE A 223 13.54 3.08 3.14
N LYS A 224 13.93 4.31 3.48
CA LYS A 224 15.35 4.71 3.51
C LYS A 224 15.98 4.13 4.76
N GLN A 225 15.26 4.24 5.87
CA GLN A 225 15.55 3.55 7.13
C GLN A 225 15.68 2.03 6.88
N GLY A 226 14.70 1.40 6.23
CA GLY A 226 14.75 -0.04 5.95
C GLY A 226 15.92 -0.46 5.05
N ALA A 227 16.28 0.36 4.04
CA ALA A 227 17.42 0.11 3.17
C ALA A 227 18.75 0.28 3.91
N ASP A 228 18.87 1.31 4.76
CA ASP A 228 20.05 1.57 5.58
C ASP A 228 20.27 0.45 6.62
N GLU A 229 19.21 0.03 7.31
CA GLU A 229 19.24 -1.06 8.30
C GLU A 229 19.64 -2.40 7.67
N SER A 230 19.15 -2.70 6.47
CA SER A 230 19.41 -3.97 5.77
C SER A 230 20.64 -3.93 4.85
N ARG A 231 21.34 -2.80 4.75
CA ARG A 231 22.41 -2.55 3.77
C ARG A 231 23.49 -3.64 3.76
N PHE A 232 23.97 -3.99 4.94
CA PHE A 232 25.07 -4.95 5.14
C PHE A 232 24.61 -6.37 5.45
N GLU A 233 23.31 -6.62 5.45
CA GLU A 233 22.75 -7.96 5.64
C GLU A 233 22.93 -8.81 4.37
N GLU A 234 22.97 -10.13 4.54
CA GLU A 234 22.87 -11.07 3.43
C GLU A 234 21.53 -10.94 2.69
N ALA A 235 21.47 -11.47 1.48
CA ALA A 235 20.23 -11.48 0.70
C ALA A 235 19.14 -12.26 1.44
N SER A 236 18.08 -11.56 1.82
CA SER A 236 16.90 -12.12 2.49
C SER A 236 15.63 -11.73 1.74
N HIS A 237 14.52 -12.38 2.09
CA HIS A 237 13.22 -12.02 1.55
C HIS A 237 12.84 -10.60 1.98
N PHE A 238 13.10 -10.24 3.24
CA PHE A 238 12.93 -8.88 3.74
C PHE A 238 13.72 -7.84 2.92
N LYS A 239 15.04 -8.02 2.78
CA LYS A 239 15.91 -7.07 2.04
C LYS A 239 15.48 -6.90 0.59
N SER A 240 15.24 -8.02 -0.11
CA SER A 240 14.77 -8.00 -1.50
C SER A 240 13.39 -7.33 -1.62
N GLY A 241 12.54 -7.48 -0.60
CA GLY A 241 11.26 -6.82 -0.49
C GLY A 241 11.39 -5.30 -0.36
N ILE A 242 12.28 -4.83 0.51
CA ILE A 242 12.58 -3.39 0.65
C ILE A 242 12.99 -2.80 -0.70
N ASP A 243 13.91 -3.43 -1.42
CA ASP A 243 14.37 -2.98 -2.73
C ASP A 243 13.23 -2.93 -3.77
N CYS A 244 12.40 -3.98 -3.81
CA CYS A 244 11.25 -4.03 -4.72
C CYS A 244 10.20 -2.95 -4.41
N GLY A 245 9.93 -2.72 -3.12
CA GLY A 245 9.02 -1.68 -2.67
C GLY A 245 9.54 -0.27 -2.93
N TRP A 246 10.84 -0.04 -2.67
CA TRP A 246 11.54 1.22 -2.93
C TRP A 246 11.43 1.59 -4.42
N ALA A 247 11.83 0.66 -5.31
CA ALA A 247 11.75 0.88 -6.75
C ALA A 247 10.31 1.13 -7.23
N LYS A 248 9.32 0.46 -6.61
CA LYS A 248 7.91 0.70 -6.93
C LYS A 248 7.46 2.10 -6.50
N LEU A 249 7.88 2.57 -5.33
CA LEU A 249 7.56 3.90 -4.82
C LEU A 249 8.20 4.99 -5.70
N GLU A 250 9.47 4.85 -6.08
CA GLU A 250 10.15 5.77 -7.00
C GLU A 250 9.44 5.86 -8.35
N GLY A 251 9.00 4.72 -8.91
CA GLY A 251 8.20 4.71 -10.12
C GLY A 251 6.88 5.50 -10.02
N TYR A 252 6.33 5.63 -8.82
CA TYR A 252 5.15 6.46 -8.56
C TYR A 252 5.48 7.94 -8.39
N TYR A 253 6.65 8.30 -7.86
CA TYR A 253 7.10 9.70 -7.85
C TYR A 253 7.23 10.25 -9.29
N VAL A 254 7.80 9.47 -10.21
CA VAL A 254 7.89 9.85 -11.63
C VAL A 254 6.50 10.08 -12.24
N LYS A 255 5.47 9.35 -11.80
CA LYS A 255 4.09 9.58 -12.25
C LYS A 255 3.50 10.85 -11.64
N THR A 256 3.76 11.15 -10.37
CA THR A 256 3.32 12.41 -9.75
C THR A 256 3.99 13.64 -10.36
N ASP A 257 5.22 13.50 -10.85
CA ASP A 257 5.96 14.59 -11.49
C ASP A 257 5.32 15.06 -12.80
N ARG A 258 4.58 14.17 -13.49
CA ARG A 258 3.83 14.52 -14.70
C ARG A 258 2.57 15.34 -14.42
N THR A 259 2.13 15.38 -13.17
CA THR A 259 0.85 15.94 -12.78
C THR A 259 1.05 17.07 -11.77
N PRO A 260 1.13 18.34 -12.24
CA PRO A 260 1.59 19.47 -11.43
C PRO A 260 0.71 19.76 -10.21
N VAL A 261 -0.57 19.37 -10.25
CA VAL A 261 -1.53 19.64 -9.16
C VAL A 261 -1.14 18.97 -7.84
N TYR A 262 -0.38 17.88 -7.84
CA TYR A 262 0.13 17.29 -6.60
C TYR A 262 1.05 18.26 -5.84
N ARG A 263 1.97 18.89 -6.57
CA ARG A 263 2.91 19.88 -6.05
C ARG A 263 2.17 21.15 -5.65
N ALA A 264 1.29 21.65 -6.53
CA ALA A 264 0.51 22.85 -6.28
C ALA A 264 -0.42 22.71 -5.07
N ALA A 265 -1.12 21.58 -4.91
CA ALA A 265 -2.03 21.36 -3.78
C ALA A 265 -1.31 21.44 -2.43
N LEU A 266 -0.10 20.89 -2.33
CA LEU A 266 0.69 20.95 -1.10
C LEU A 266 1.37 22.31 -0.93
N ALA A 267 1.82 22.95 -2.01
CA ALA A 267 2.43 24.28 -1.98
C ALA A 267 1.45 25.39 -1.61
N LEU A 268 0.17 25.24 -1.95
CA LEU A 268 -0.91 26.17 -1.61
C LEU A 268 -1.53 25.87 -0.24
N HIS A 269 -1.13 24.77 0.42
CA HIS A 269 -1.68 24.43 1.72
C HIS A 269 -1.16 25.39 2.81
N PRO A 270 -2.05 26.09 3.56
CA PRO A 270 -1.64 27.16 4.49
C PRO A 270 -0.62 26.76 5.56
N SER A 271 -0.69 25.52 6.05
CA SER A 271 0.23 25.01 7.09
C SER A 271 1.54 24.42 6.58
N TYR A 272 1.70 24.21 5.27
CA TYR A 272 2.87 23.52 4.71
C TYR A 272 3.66 24.42 3.77
N GLY A 273 3.02 24.91 2.71
CA GLY A 273 3.65 25.84 1.78
C GLY A 273 4.91 25.29 1.10
N TYR A 274 5.72 26.22 0.57
CA TYR A 274 7.02 25.92 -0.01
C TYR A 274 8.03 25.44 1.04
N ASP A 275 7.88 25.89 2.29
CA ASP A 275 8.70 25.50 3.45
C ASP A 275 8.68 24.00 3.72
N TYR A 276 7.56 23.32 3.42
CA TYR A 276 7.49 21.87 3.51
C TYR A 276 8.48 21.24 2.54
N PHE A 277 8.46 21.61 1.27
CA PHE A 277 9.35 21.01 0.27
C PHE A 277 10.82 21.33 0.55
N GLU A 278 11.12 22.54 1.01
CA GLU A 278 12.50 22.87 1.38
C GLU A 278 12.99 21.99 2.54
N ARG A 279 12.20 21.86 3.62
CA ARG A 279 12.61 21.05 4.77
C ARG A 279 12.62 19.54 4.47
N HIS A 280 11.62 19.05 3.75
CA HIS A 280 11.47 17.62 3.51
C HIS A 280 12.28 17.13 2.31
N TRP A 281 12.15 17.76 1.14
CA TRP A 281 12.83 17.27 -0.06
C TRP A 281 14.30 17.67 -0.08
N LYS A 282 14.62 18.96 0.08
CA LYS A 282 16.00 19.44 0.04
C LYS A 282 16.80 18.94 1.24
N ASN A 283 16.31 19.12 2.47
CA ASN A 283 17.10 18.79 3.67
C ASN A 283 16.97 17.32 4.11
N THR A 284 15.74 16.82 4.32
CA THR A 284 15.53 15.48 4.92
C THR A 284 15.79 14.34 3.92
N MET A 285 15.32 14.49 2.69
CA MET A 285 15.44 13.47 1.64
C MET A 285 16.71 13.63 0.80
N GLY A 286 17.42 14.77 0.91
CA GLY A 286 18.65 15.04 0.15
C GLY A 286 18.40 15.20 -1.35
N ARG A 287 17.26 15.78 -1.73
CA ARG A 287 16.80 16.00 -3.11
C ARG A 287 16.62 17.50 -3.39
N PRO A 288 17.71 18.31 -3.38
CA PRO A 288 17.61 19.76 -3.63
C PRO A 288 17.02 20.08 -5.01
N GLN A 289 17.32 19.28 -6.03
CA GLN A 289 16.78 19.48 -7.37
C GLN A 289 15.25 19.35 -7.43
N TRP A 290 14.67 18.42 -6.65
CA TRP A 290 13.21 18.25 -6.62
C TRP A 290 12.51 19.50 -6.10
N TYR A 291 13.13 20.23 -5.16
CA TYR A 291 12.61 21.49 -4.68
C TYR A 291 12.61 22.56 -5.79
N SER A 292 13.73 22.72 -6.50
CA SER A 292 13.82 23.63 -7.64
C SER A 292 12.80 23.30 -8.74
N ASP A 293 12.67 22.02 -9.09
CA ASP A 293 11.71 21.55 -10.09
C ASP A 293 10.26 21.82 -9.64
N MET A 294 9.98 21.66 -8.35
CA MET A 294 8.68 21.96 -7.77
C MET A 294 8.33 23.44 -7.92
N GLN A 295 9.26 24.35 -7.61
CA GLN A 295 9.04 25.80 -7.75
C GLN A 295 8.70 26.16 -9.21
N SER A 296 9.48 25.64 -10.17
CA SER A 296 9.22 25.85 -11.60
C SER A 296 7.86 25.27 -12.03
N THR A 297 7.50 24.09 -11.55
CA THR A 297 6.23 23.42 -11.89
C THR A 297 5.02 24.18 -11.36
N VAL A 298 5.09 24.66 -10.11
CA VAL A 298 3.99 25.42 -9.50
C VAL A 298 3.87 26.80 -10.14
N GLY A 299 4.99 27.47 -10.42
CA GLY A 299 5.02 28.73 -11.16
C GLY A 299 4.39 28.60 -12.54
N GLY A 300 4.83 27.62 -13.34
CA GLY A 300 4.26 27.39 -14.67
C GLY A 300 2.77 27.03 -14.67
N LEU A 301 2.31 26.29 -13.64
CA LEU A 301 0.87 26.03 -13.48
C LEU A 301 0.10 27.33 -13.18
N PHE A 302 0.64 28.19 -12.32
CA PHE A 302 0.02 29.48 -11.99
C PHE A 302 -0.04 30.39 -13.22
N ASP A 303 1.05 30.49 -13.98
CA ASP A 303 1.11 31.27 -15.23
C ASP A 303 0.06 30.79 -16.25
N GLU A 304 -0.12 29.46 -16.38
CA GLU A 304 -1.21 28.91 -17.20
C GLU A 304 -2.57 29.49 -16.74
N TYR A 305 -2.90 29.43 -15.45
CA TYR A 305 -4.18 29.95 -14.94
C TYR A 305 -4.33 31.48 -15.10
N PHE A 306 -3.25 32.26 -14.93
CA PHE A 306 -3.28 33.72 -15.08
C PHE A 306 -3.50 34.18 -16.52
N VAL A 307 -2.80 33.56 -17.47
CA VAL A 307 -2.99 33.85 -18.91
C VAL A 307 -4.42 33.54 -19.34
N TRP A 308 -5.07 32.53 -18.72
CA TRP A 308 -6.48 32.24 -18.99
C TRP A 308 -7.43 33.30 -18.43
N GLU A 309 -7.20 33.84 -17.23
CA GLU A 309 -8.05 34.92 -16.68
C GLU A 309 -7.98 36.21 -17.51
N GLU A 310 -6.85 36.48 -18.17
CA GLU A 310 -6.71 37.63 -19.08
C GLU A 310 -7.39 37.42 -20.44
N ILE A 311 -7.60 36.17 -20.88
CA ILE A 311 -8.24 35.82 -22.17
C ILE A 311 -9.76 35.65 -22.03
N ASP A 312 -10.25 35.22 -20.86
CA ASP A 312 -11.69 35.00 -20.54
C ASP A 312 -12.55 36.24 -20.16
N PRO A 313 -12.12 37.53 -20.23
CA PRO A 313 -13.05 38.66 -20.10
C PRO A 313 -13.84 38.98 -21.38
N LEU A 314 -13.46 38.40 -22.54
CA LEU A 314 -14.00 38.75 -23.85
C LEU A 314 -15.18 37.87 -24.32
N ILE A 315 -15.62 36.89 -23.53
CA ILE A 315 -16.71 35.96 -23.90
C ILE A 315 -18.07 36.34 -23.27
N GLU A 316 -18.12 37.28 -22.31
CA GLU A 316 -19.38 37.75 -21.71
C GLU A 316 -20.04 38.97 -22.39
N TYR A 317 -19.52 39.46 -23.54
CA TYR A 317 -20.11 40.62 -24.23
C TYR A 317 -20.46 40.37 -25.71
N THR A 318 -21.23 39.33 -26.00
CA THR A 318 -21.98 39.23 -27.28
C THR A 318 -23.38 38.65 -27.08
N ALA A 319 -24.10 39.13 -26.07
CA ALA A 319 -25.49 38.75 -25.84
C ALA A 319 -26.36 39.96 -25.46
N GLU A 320 -26.15 41.13 -26.07
CA GLU A 320 -27.09 42.26 -25.93
C GLU A 320 -26.93 43.33 -27.04
N GLU A 321 -27.06 42.95 -28.30
CA GLU A 321 -27.47 43.91 -29.36
C GLU A 321 -28.53 43.26 -30.25
N GLY A 322 -29.72 43.18 -29.67
CA GLY A 322 -30.95 42.74 -30.33
C GLY A 322 -32.13 43.57 -29.84
N GLN A 323 -32.04 44.90 -29.92
CA GLN A 323 -33.20 45.77 -29.85
C GLN A 323 -33.09 46.94 -30.84
N GLY A 324 -33.99 46.92 -31.83
CA GLY A 324 -34.72 48.11 -32.25
C GLY A 324 -34.21 48.86 -33.48
N SER A 325 -34.75 48.50 -34.65
CA SER A 325 -35.61 49.40 -35.46
C SER A 325 -36.30 48.62 -36.56
#